data_AF-A0A359FW90-F1
#
_entry.id   AF-A0A359FW90-F1
#
_cell.length_a   1.000
_cell.length_b   1.000
_cell.length_c   1.000
_cell.angle_alpha   90.00
_cell.angle_beta   90.00
_cell.angle_gamma   90.00
#
_symmetry.space_group_name_H-M   'P 1'
#
loop_
_entity.id
_entity.type
_entity.pdbx_description
1 polymer ?
#
loop_
_entity_poly.entity_id
_entity_poly.type
_entity_poly.pdbx_seq_one_letter_code
_entity_poly.pdbx_strand_id
1 'polypeptide(L)'
;PSFSADGKTLYFVSNRPGGRGGKDIWKAEIQYFRKDAVPVFGAPTNLGANINTSREESSPFIHHDNKTLYFSSDGLGGMGALDIFVSRKKEDGGWSQPVNLGYPIN
;
A
#
# COMPACT_ATOMS: atom_id res chain seq x y z
N PRO A 1 -1.30 5.65 6.97
CA PRO A 1 0.07 5.48 6.41
C PRO A 1 0.81 4.41 7.22
N SER A 2 1.83 3.78 6.64
CA SER A 2 2.59 2.72 7.30
C SER A 2 4.04 2.73 6.82
N PHE A 3 4.99 2.67 7.74
CA PHE A 3 6.41 2.54 7.42
C PHE A 3 6.80 1.07 7.36
N SER A 4 7.69 0.73 6.44
CA SER A 4 8.40 -0.55 6.47
C SER A 4 9.19 -0.69 7.77
N ALA A 5 9.41 -1.93 8.21
CA ALA A 5 10.10 -2.22 9.46
C ALA A 5 11.56 -1.75 9.48
N ASP A 6 12.19 -1.60 8.30
CA ASP A 6 13.53 -1.02 8.18
C ASP A 6 13.52 0.52 8.22
N GLY A 7 12.34 1.14 8.31
CA GLY A 7 12.14 2.59 8.33
C GLY A 7 12.42 3.29 7.00
N LYS A 8 12.68 2.56 5.90
CA LYS A 8 13.14 3.16 4.62
C LYS A 8 12.02 3.53 3.66
N THR A 9 10.85 2.92 3.78
CA THR A 9 9.75 3.11 2.84
C THR A 9 8.49 3.50 3.58
N LEU A 10 7.83 4.57 3.12
CA LEU A 10 6.51 4.98 3.58
C LEU A 10 5.47 4.54 2.56
N TYR A 11 4.48 3.78 3.00
CA TYR A 11 3.26 3.46 2.28
C TYR A 11 2.13 4.39 2.73
N PHE A 12 1.44 5.01 1.78
CA PHE A 12 0.41 6.00 2.09
C PHE A 12 -0.66 6.06 0.99
N VAL A 13 -1.78 6.69 1.30
CA VAL A 13 -2.93 6.81 0.39
C VAL A 13 -2.95 8.21 -0.23
N SER A 14 -3.22 8.33 -1.53
CA SER A 14 -3.34 9.61 -2.22
C SER A 14 -4.15 9.50 -3.51
N ASN A 15 -4.93 10.54 -3.81
CA ASN A 15 -5.66 10.77 -5.07
C ASN A 15 -4.86 11.64 -6.06
N ARG A 16 -3.52 11.62 -5.97
CA ARG A 16 -2.65 12.40 -6.86
C ARG A 16 -2.73 11.91 -8.32
N PRO A 17 -2.39 12.76 -9.31
CA PRO A 17 -2.30 12.33 -10.71
C PRO A 17 -1.36 11.13 -10.90
N GLY A 18 -1.70 10.25 -11.85
CA GLY A 18 -0.96 9.02 -12.12
C GLY A 18 -1.42 7.79 -11.31
N GLY A 19 -2.52 7.93 -10.56
CA GLY A 19 -3.24 6.80 -9.96
C GLY A 19 -4.11 6.04 -10.96
N ARG A 20 -4.75 4.98 -10.49
CA ARG A 20 -5.64 4.09 -11.24
C ARG A 20 -7.12 4.37 -10.96
N GLY A 21 -7.45 4.83 -9.75
CA GLY A 21 -8.82 5.08 -9.34
C GLY A 21 -8.97 6.37 -8.54
N GLY A 22 -9.85 6.33 -7.54
CA GLY A 22 -10.10 7.44 -6.62
C GLY A 22 -8.90 7.68 -5.71
N LYS A 23 -8.81 6.89 -4.64
CA LYS A 23 -7.66 6.90 -3.73
C LYS A 23 -6.84 5.64 -3.94
N ASP A 24 -5.56 5.83 -4.22
CA ASP A 24 -4.64 4.73 -4.45
C ASP A 24 -3.64 4.63 -3.30
N ILE A 25 -3.03 3.45 -3.14
CA ILE A 25 -1.85 3.25 -2.30
C ILE A 25 -0.58 3.52 -3.11
N TRP A 26 0.26 4.38 -2.55
CA TRP A 26 1.56 4.79 -3.07
C TRP A 26 2.65 4.43 -2.07
N LYS A 27 3.88 4.32 -2.56
CA LYS A 27 5.08 4.27 -1.73
C LYS A 27 6.04 5.42 -2.03
N ALA A 28 6.81 5.85 -1.04
CA ALA A 28 7.96 6.71 -1.23
C ALA A 28 9.12 6.23 -0.36
N GLU A 29 10.33 6.27 -0.90
CA GLU A 29 11.54 5.82 -0.21
C GLU A 29 12.29 7.03 0.36
N ILE A 30 12.79 6.91 1.59
CA ILE A 30 13.65 7.92 2.19
C ILE A 30 14.98 7.93 1.45
N GLN A 31 15.36 9.08 0.92
CA GLN A 31 16.64 9.27 0.24
C GLN A 31 17.75 9.63 1.25
N TYR A 32 17.45 10.55 2.16
CA TYR A 32 18.37 10.98 3.21
C TYR A 32 17.59 11.67 4.34
N PHE A 33 18.28 11.93 5.45
CA PHE A 33 17.77 12.74 6.56
C PHE A 33 18.44 14.11 6.55
N ARG A 34 17.64 15.17 6.77
CA ARG A 34 18.17 16.51 6.99
C ARG A 34 18.86 16.59 8.36
N LYS A 35 19.58 17.69 8.62
CA LYS A 35 20.28 17.94 9.90
C LYS A 35 19.34 17.95 11.11
N ASP A 36 18.07 18.29 10.92
CA ASP A 36 17.01 18.26 11.94
C ASP A 36 16.33 16.88 12.08
N ALA A 37 16.94 15.83 11.52
CA ALA A 37 16.44 14.46 11.51
C ALA A 37 15.09 14.26 10.79
N VAL A 38 14.65 15.24 10.00
CA VAL A 38 13.46 15.09 9.15
C VAL A 38 13.82 14.29 7.88
N PRO A 39 13.09 13.22 7.55
CA PRO A 39 13.37 12.44 6.35
C PRO A 39 13.00 13.22 5.08
N VAL A 40 13.84 13.09 4.06
CA VAL A 40 13.56 13.56 2.70
C VAL A 40 13.19 12.36 1.84
N PHE A 41 11.97 12.36 1.34
CA PHE A 41 11.44 11.30 0.49
C PHE A 41 11.76 11.56 -0.98
N GLY A 42 12.00 10.47 -1.72
CA GLY A 42 12.04 10.49 -3.18
C GLY A 42 10.65 10.62 -3.79
N ALA A 43 10.60 10.58 -5.12
CA ALA A 43 9.35 10.64 -5.85
C ALA A 43 8.43 9.45 -5.48
N PRO A 44 7.15 9.70 -5.25
CA PRO A 44 6.17 8.65 -4.94
C PRO A 44 5.96 7.71 -6.15
N THR A 45 5.78 6.42 -5.89
CA THR A 45 5.46 5.41 -6.91
C THR A 45 4.14 4.72 -6.57
N ASN A 46 3.25 4.59 -7.55
CA ASN A 46 1.99 3.86 -7.41
C ASN A 46 2.27 2.36 -7.24
N LEU A 47 1.53 1.66 -6.36
CA LEU A 47 1.78 0.23 -6.10
C LEU A 47 1.34 -0.73 -7.20
N GLY A 48 0.72 -0.23 -8.26
CA GLY A 48 0.38 -1.03 -9.44
C GLY A 48 -0.99 -1.70 -9.37
N ALA A 49 -1.36 -2.40 -10.44
CA ALA A 49 -2.72 -2.88 -10.71
C ALA A 49 -3.19 -3.99 -9.77
N ASN A 50 -2.25 -4.70 -9.15
CA ASN A 50 -2.58 -5.76 -8.21
C ASN A 50 -2.99 -5.20 -6.86
N ILE A 51 -2.60 -3.96 -6.53
CA ILE A 51 -3.00 -3.32 -5.27
C ILE A 51 -4.10 -2.30 -5.54
N ASN A 52 -3.89 -1.42 -6.52
CA ASN A 52 -4.79 -0.31 -6.80
C ASN A 52 -5.80 -0.65 -7.89
N THR A 53 -7.08 -0.36 -7.63
CA THR A 53 -8.19 -0.64 -8.53
C THR A 53 -8.69 0.64 -9.21
N SER A 54 -9.79 0.56 -9.94
CA SER A 54 -10.49 1.76 -10.44
C SER A 54 -11.30 2.49 -9.37
N ARG A 55 -11.43 1.91 -8.16
CA ARG A 55 -12.16 2.51 -7.04
C ARG A 55 -11.21 3.04 -5.97
N GLU A 56 -11.40 2.71 -4.70
CA GLU A 56 -10.63 3.24 -3.59
C GLU A 56 -9.92 2.16 -2.78
N GLU A 57 -8.64 2.40 -2.53
CA GLU A 57 -7.82 1.68 -1.58
C GLU A 57 -7.46 2.56 -0.38
N SER A 58 -7.43 1.95 0.79
CA SER A 58 -7.15 2.67 2.04
C SER A 58 -6.42 1.80 3.07
N SER A 59 -6.02 2.44 4.17
CA SER A 59 -5.47 1.79 5.36
C SER A 59 -4.31 0.82 5.11
N PRO A 60 -3.27 1.20 4.32
CA PRO A 60 -2.13 0.31 4.09
C PRO A 60 -1.38 0.03 5.40
N PHE A 61 -1.05 -1.24 5.61
CA PHE A 61 -0.20 -1.73 6.69
C PHE A 61 0.82 -2.73 6.13
N ILE A 62 2.10 -2.34 6.12
CA ILE A 62 3.18 -3.25 5.76
C ILE A 62 3.63 -4.02 7.00
N HIS A 63 3.62 -5.34 6.91
CA HIS A 63 4.04 -6.23 7.99
C HIS A 63 5.55 -6.16 8.24
N HIS A 64 5.98 -6.61 9.42
CA HIS A 64 7.38 -6.54 9.85
C HIS A 64 8.35 -7.32 8.96
N ASP A 65 7.85 -8.26 8.16
CA ASP A 65 8.63 -8.99 7.16
C ASP A 65 9.00 -8.16 5.91
N ASN A 66 8.49 -6.92 5.79
CA ASN A 66 8.61 -6.03 4.63
C ASN A 66 8.11 -6.64 3.30
N LYS A 67 7.32 -7.71 3.37
CA LYS A 67 6.85 -8.51 2.24
C LYS A 67 5.35 -8.75 2.24
N THR A 68 4.65 -8.57 3.36
CA THR A 68 3.21 -8.76 3.44
C THR A 68 2.51 -7.43 3.65
N LEU A 69 1.68 -7.01 2.69
CA LEU A 69 0.90 -5.77 2.74
C LEU A 69 -0.56 -6.11 3.01
N TYR A 70 -1.11 -5.51 4.05
CA TYR A 70 -2.54 -5.50 4.34
C TYR A 70 -3.12 -4.15 3.94
N PHE A 71 -4.32 -4.14 3.38
CA PHE A 71 -5.01 -2.91 3.00
C PHE A 71 -6.50 -3.16 2.83
N SER A 72 -7.29 -2.09 2.78
CA SER A 72 -8.72 -2.17 2.47
C SER A 72 -8.99 -1.72 1.03
N SER A 73 -9.92 -2.37 0.33
CA SER A 73 -10.34 -1.98 -1.03
C SER A 73 -11.84 -2.19 -1.23
N ASP A 74 -12.48 -1.32 -2.00
CA ASP A 74 -13.87 -1.48 -2.48
C ASP A 74 -13.96 -1.89 -3.94
N GLY A 75 -12.82 -2.07 -4.62
CA GLY A 75 -12.73 -2.44 -6.03
C GLY A 75 -12.37 -3.90 -6.32
N LEU A 76 -11.96 -4.68 -5.31
CA LEU A 76 -11.54 -6.07 -5.47
C LEU A 76 -12.68 -7.10 -5.27
N GLY A 77 -13.89 -6.63 -4.94
CA GLY A 77 -15.05 -7.47 -4.62
C GLY A 77 -14.96 -8.08 -3.21
N GLY A 78 -16.09 -8.41 -2.59
CA GLY A 78 -16.09 -8.79 -1.17
C GLY A 78 -17.48 -8.93 -0.55
N MET A 79 -17.53 -9.08 0.77
CA MET A 79 -18.77 -9.16 1.55
C MET A 79 -19.33 -7.77 1.92
N GLY A 80 -18.52 -6.71 1.84
CA GLY A 80 -18.93 -5.33 2.12
C GLY A 80 -18.34 -4.28 1.17
N ALA A 81 -18.35 -3.01 1.58
CA ALA A 81 -17.79 -1.91 0.81
C ALA A 81 -16.26 -1.88 0.89
N LEU A 82 -15.65 -1.82 2.07
CA LEU A 82 -14.19 -1.80 2.23
C LEU A 82 -13.72 -3.04 3.01
N ASP A 83 -13.47 -4.12 2.29
CA ASP A 83 -12.94 -5.36 2.88
C ASP A 83 -11.41 -5.28 3.03
N ILE A 84 -10.86 -6.01 4.01
CA ILE A 84 -9.42 -6.18 4.23
C ILE A 84 -8.89 -7.31 3.34
N PHE A 85 -7.81 -6.99 2.63
CA PHE A 85 -7.06 -7.88 1.77
C PHE A 85 -5.61 -7.98 2.23
N VAL A 86 -4.97 -9.09 1.87
CA VAL A 86 -3.53 -9.31 2.00
C VAL A 86 -2.89 -9.58 0.66
N SER A 87 -1.78 -8.93 0.35
CA SER A 87 -0.93 -9.22 -0.79
C SER A 87 0.51 -9.40 -0.36
N ARG A 88 1.22 -10.33 -1.01
CA ARG A 88 2.64 -10.59 -0.76
C ARG A 88 3.52 -10.08 -1.90
N LYS A 89 4.66 -9.51 -1.53
CA LYS A 89 5.70 -9.09 -2.47
C LYS A 89 6.36 -10.32 -3.10
N LYS A 90 6.46 -10.31 -4.41
CA LYS A 90 7.09 -11.33 -5.25
C LYS A 90 8.61 -11.07 -5.35
N GLU A 91 9.33 -12.05 -5.88
CA GLU A 91 10.79 -11.94 -6.10
C GLU A 91 11.16 -10.83 -7.09
N ASP A 92 10.29 -10.58 -8.09
CA ASP A 92 10.42 -9.48 -9.06
C ASP A 92 10.15 -8.08 -8.48
N GLY A 93 9.84 -8.00 -7.17
CA GLY A 93 9.53 -6.77 -6.47
C GLY A 93 8.09 -6.28 -6.62
N GLY A 94 7.27 -6.92 -7.46
CA GLY A 94 5.85 -6.64 -7.61
C GLY A 94 5.01 -7.26 -6.49
N TRP A 95 3.73 -6.92 -6.44
CA TRP A 95 2.76 -7.49 -5.50
C TRP A 95 1.99 -8.65 -6.13
N SER A 96 1.63 -9.66 -5.35
CA SER A 96 0.76 -10.77 -5.78
C SER A 96 -0.71 -10.34 -5.82
N GLN A 97 -1.57 -11.18 -6.39
CA GLN A 97 -3.02 -10.96 -6.33
C GLN A 97 -3.48 -10.93 -4.88
N PRO A 98 -4.25 -9.92 -4.44
CA PRO A 98 -4.71 -9.82 -3.06
C PRO A 98 -5.72 -10.92 -2.73
N VAL A 99 -5.65 -11.40 -1.50
CA VAL A 99 -6.60 -12.38 -0.95
C VAL A 99 -7.45 -11.69 0.10
N ASN A 100 -8.78 -11.77 -0.04
CA ASN A 100 -9.74 -11.28 0.95
C ASN A 100 -9.62 -12.13 2.23
N LEU A 101 -9.51 -11.51 3.40
CA LEU A 101 -9.32 -12.23 4.66
C LEU A 101 -10.59 -12.90 5.21
N GLY A 102 -11.75 -12.55 4.69
CA GLY A 102 -13.05 -13.14 5.05
C GLY A 102 -13.41 -13.02 6.54
N TYR A 103 -14.46 -13.73 6.94
CA TYR A 103 -14.90 -13.82 8.34
C TYR A 103 -13.87 -14.61 9.18
N PRO A 104 -13.60 -14.24 10.45
CA PRO A 104 -14.21 -13.17 11.25
C PRO A 104 -13.53 -11.80 11.14
N ILE A 105 -12.65 -11.62 10.15
CA ILE A 105 -11.84 -10.42 10.02
C ILE A 105 -12.56 -9.29 9.28
N ASN A 106 -13.32 -9.64 8.23
CA ASN A 106 -14.19 -8.75 7.46
C ASN A 106 -15.65 -8.79 7.93
#